data_AF-A0A2D4F6S5-F1
#
_entry.id   AF-A0A2D4F6S5-F1
#
_cell.length_a   1.000
_cell.length_b   1.000
_cell.length_c   1.000
_cell.angle_alpha   90.00
_cell.angle_beta   90.00
_cell.angle_gamma   90.00
#
_symmetry.space_group_name_H-M   'P 1'
#
loop_
_entity.id
_entity.type
_entity.pdbx_description
1 polymer ?
#
loop_
_entity_poly.entity_id
_entity_poly.type
_entity_poly.pdbx_seq_one_letter_code
_entity_poly.pdbx_strand_id
1 'polypeptide(L)'
;MEECEALCTRMAIMVNGRFRCLGSAQHLKNRFGDGYTIVVRIAGANPDLAPVENFFKLAFPGSVLKEKHRNMLQYQLPSSPSSLARIFSILSQNKKRLHIEDYSVSQTTLDQVFVNFAKDQSDDDHTKDLSLHKNQTVVDVAVLTSFLQDEKMKESCV
;
A
#
# COMPACT_ATOMS: atom_id res chain seq x y z
N MET A 1 -3.62 4.31 -12.46
CA MET A 1 -2.83 5.50 -12.07
C MET A 1 -1.44 5.55 -12.71
N GLU A 2 -1.11 4.64 -13.63
CA GLU A 2 0.24 4.47 -14.16
C GLU A 2 0.80 5.69 -14.88
N GLU A 3 -0.01 6.40 -15.69
CA GLU A 3 0.43 7.62 -16.37
C GLU A 3 0.82 8.73 -15.39
N CYS A 4 0.00 8.95 -14.35
CA CYS A 4 0.29 9.94 -13.31
C CYS A 4 1.55 9.56 -12.52
N GLU A 5 1.75 8.27 -12.24
CA GLU A 5 2.95 7.80 -11.57
C GLU A 5 4.21 7.98 -12.44
N ALA A 6 4.09 7.83 -13.76
CA ALA A 6 5.20 8.02 -14.69
C ALA A 6 5.55 9.50 -14.93
N LEU A 7 4.58 10.41 -14.87
CA LEU A 7 4.74 11.81 -15.29
C LEU A 7 4.83 12.81 -14.13
N CYS A 8 4.24 12.50 -12.97
CA CYS A 8 4.13 13.45 -11.87
C CYS A 8 5.21 13.21 -10.81
N THR A 9 5.92 14.28 -10.42
CA THR A 9 6.89 14.24 -9.30
C THR A 9 6.20 14.17 -7.94
N ARG A 10 5.03 14.79 -7.82
CA ARG A 10 4.16 14.77 -6.64
C ARG A 10 2.71 14.60 -7.06
N MET A 11 1.97 13.85 -6.26
CA MET A 11 0.55 13.56 -6.45
C MET A 11 -0.19 13.85 -5.17
N ALA A 12 -1.41 14.36 -5.31
CA ALA A 12 -2.33 14.60 -4.20
C ALA A 12 -3.57 13.73 -4.35
N ILE A 13 -4.09 13.22 -3.23
CA ILE A 13 -5.36 12.49 -3.18
C ILE A 13 -6.39 13.36 -2.45
N MET A 14 -7.55 13.51 -3.07
CA MET A 14 -8.68 14.28 -2.56
C MET A 14 -9.85 13.34 -2.24
N VAL A 15 -10.54 13.59 -1.14
CA VAL A 15 -11.76 12.86 -0.74
C VAL A 15 -12.77 13.92 -0.27
N ASN A 16 -13.99 13.88 -0.81
CA ASN A 16 -15.07 14.84 -0.51
C ASN A 16 -14.60 16.31 -0.63
N GLY A 17 -14.01 16.67 -1.78
CA GLY A 17 -13.52 18.03 -2.06
C GLY A 17 -12.32 18.51 -1.24
N ARG A 18 -11.75 17.66 -0.35
CA ARG A 18 -10.66 18.05 0.55
C ARG A 18 -9.40 17.24 0.31
N PHE A 19 -8.25 17.91 0.30
CA PHE A 19 -6.94 17.23 0.24
C PHE A 19 -6.76 16.33 1.46
N ARG A 20 -6.42 15.07 1.22
CA ARG A 20 -6.14 14.07 2.26
C ARG A 20 -4.65 13.79 2.39
N CYS A 21 -3.96 13.70 1.27
CA CYS A 21 -2.51 13.51 1.23
C CYS A 21 -1.88 14.10 -0.02
N LEU A 22 -0.59 14.39 0.04
CA LEU A 22 0.24 14.84 -1.08
C LEU A 22 1.67 14.27 -0.91
N GLY A 23 2.33 13.90 -2.00
CA GLY A 23 3.68 13.35 -1.94
C GLY A 23 4.08 12.64 -3.23
N SER A 24 5.30 12.13 -3.30
CA SER A 24 5.71 11.22 -4.39
C SER A 24 4.89 9.92 -4.36
N ALA A 25 4.84 9.19 -5.48
CA ALA A 25 4.17 7.89 -5.57
C ALA A 25 4.63 6.95 -4.45
N GLN A 26 5.95 6.91 -4.22
CA GLN A 26 6.55 6.06 -3.19
C GLN A 26 6.18 6.50 -1.78
N HIS A 27 6.13 7.82 -1.51
CA HIS A 27 5.66 8.32 -0.22
C HIS A 27 4.22 7.85 0.06
N LEU A 28 3.34 7.95 -0.94
CA LEU A 28 1.95 7.54 -0.81
C LEU A 28 1.80 6.04 -0.57
N LYS A 29 2.52 5.20 -1.34
CA LYS A 29 2.56 3.74 -1.14
C LYS A 29 3.10 3.33 0.22
N ASN A 30 4.16 3.99 0.70
CA ASN A 30 4.75 3.69 2.00
C ASN A 30 3.86 4.11 3.18
N ARG A 31 3.23 5.29 3.09
CA ARG A 31 2.46 5.89 4.19
C ARG A 31 1.02 5.41 4.27
N PHE A 32 0.39 5.18 3.12
CA PHE A 32 -1.04 4.85 3.04
C PHE A 32 -1.33 3.50 2.37
N GLY A 33 -0.29 2.79 1.92
CA GLY A 33 -0.43 1.42 1.43
C GLY A 33 -0.33 0.38 2.55
N ASP A 34 -0.78 -0.82 2.25
CA ASP A 34 -0.79 -1.97 3.17
C ASP A 34 0.56 -2.69 3.26
N GLY A 35 1.61 -2.15 2.64
CA GLY A 35 2.96 -2.70 2.62
C GLY A 35 3.23 -3.65 1.46
N TYR A 36 3.71 -4.85 1.77
CA TYR A 36 4.11 -5.84 0.78
C TYR A 36 3.16 -7.04 0.78
N THR A 37 2.80 -7.49 -0.40
CA THR A 37 2.13 -8.76 -0.62
C THR A 37 3.18 -9.80 -1.01
N ILE A 38 3.23 -10.91 -0.29
CA ILE A 38 4.05 -12.07 -0.62
C ILE A 38 3.14 -13.19 -1.08
N VAL A 39 3.38 -13.69 -2.28
CA VAL A 39 2.75 -14.92 -2.78
C VAL A 39 3.80 -16.02 -2.80
N VAL A 40 3.51 -17.17 -2.21
CA VAL A 40 4.38 -18.35 -2.25
C VAL A 40 3.62 -19.54 -2.80
N ARG A 41 4.27 -20.29 -3.69
CA ARG A 41 3.76 -21.54 -4.27
C ARG A 41 4.59 -22.72 -3.80
N ILE A 42 3.93 -23.73 -3.27
CA ILE A 42 4.56 -24.93 -2.71
C ILE A 42 4.49 -26.07 -3.71
N ALA A 43 5.60 -26.79 -3.87
CA ALA A 43 5.69 -27.91 -4.80
C ALA A 43 4.95 -29.15 -4.27
N GLY A 44 4.43 -29.97 -5.20
CA GLY A 44 3.82 -31.27 -4.91
C GLY A 44 2.31 -31.33 -5.14
N ALA A 45 1.78 -32.54 -5.33
CA ALA A 45 0.36 -32.77 -5.62
C ALA A 45 -0.56 -32.55 -4.40
N ASN A 46 -0.06 -32.84 -3.20
CA ASN A 46 -0.72 -32.59 -1.91
C ASN A 46 0.29 -31.93 -0.96
N PRO A 47 0.58 -30.63 -1.12
CA PRO A 47 1.59 -29.96 -0.32
C PRO A 47 1.12 -29.78 1.12
N ASP A 48 2.00 -30.07 2.07
CA ASP A 48 1.79 -29.69 3.47
C ASP A 48 2.13 -28.20 3.63
N LEU A 49 1.09 -27.39 3.92
CA LEU A 49 1.21 -25.95 4.07
C LEU A 49 1.55 -25.53 5.51
N ALA A 50 1.37 -26.41 6.50
CA ALA A 50 1.58 -26.07 7.90
C ALA A 50 3.02 -25.62 8.21
N PRO A 51 4.08 -26.24 7.66
CA PRO A 51 5.46 -25.77 7.85
C PRO A 51 5.69 -24.35 7.34
N VAL A 52 5.04 -23.99 6.23
CA VAL A 52 5.16 -22.66 5.61
C VAL A 52 4.38 -21.63 6.41
N GLU A 53 3.16 -21.96 6.84
CA GLU A 53 2.34 -21.09 7.69
C GLU A 53 3.05 -20.78 9.01
N ASN A 54 3.66 -21.79 9.65
CA ASN A 54 4.43 -21.60 10.88
C ASN A 54 5.70 -20.78 10.64
N PHE A 55 6.37 -21.00 9.51
CA PHE A 55 7.53 -20.19 9.12
C PHE A 55 7.16 -18.72 8.95
N PHE A 56 6.05 -18.40 8.28
CA PHE A 56 5.62 -17.01 8.07
C PHE A 56 5.29 -16.30 9.40
N LYS A 57 4.61 -16.99 10.32
CA LYS A 57 4.32 -16.46 11.67
C LYS A 57 5.59 -16.07 12.44
N LEU A 58 6.66 -16.85 12.29
CA LEU A 58 7.94 -16.62 12.98
C LEU A 58 8.84 -15.61 12.25
N ALA A 59 8.96 -15.73 10.92
CA ALA A 59 9.88 -14.94 10.11
C ALA A 59 9.34 -13.55 9.79
N PHE A 60 8.02 -13.40 9.73
CA PHE A 60 7.32 -12.15 9.42
C PHE A 60 6.21 -11.88 10.45
N PRO A 61 6.58 -11.45 11.67
CA PRO A 61 5.60 -11.06 12.69
C PRO A 61 4.66 -9.96 12.17
N GLY A 62 3.37 -10.09 12.43
CA GLY A 62 2.35 -9.16 11.92
C GLY A 62 1.93 -9.40 10.46
N SER A 63 2.46 -10.43 9.80
CA SER A 63 1.92 -10.87 8.50
C SER A 63 0.50 -11.43 8.64
N VAL A 64 -0.36 -11.10 7.67
CA VAL A 64 -1.77 -11.53 7.62
C VAL A 64 -1.97 -12.42 6.40
N LEU A 65 -2.44 -13.65 6.60
CA LEU A 65 -2.83 -14.53 5.51
C LEU A 65 -4.11 -13.98 4.85
N LYS A 66 -4.01 -13.59 3.58
CA LYS A 66 -5.13 -13.05 2.78
C LYS A 66 -5.81 -14.14 1.96
N GLU A 67 -5.03 -15.04 1.38
CA GLU A 67 -5.56 -16.09 0.51
C GLU A 67 -4.80 -17.40 0.71
N LYS A 68 -5.54 -18.52 0.64
CA LYS A 68 -5.02 -19.88 0.66
C LYS A 68 -5.73 -20.69 -0.41
N HIS A 69 -5.00 -21.11 -1.43
CA HIS A 69 -5.55 -21.85 -2.56
C HIS A 69 -4.65 -23.02 -2.98
N ARG A 70 -5.04 -24.25 -2.63
CA ARG A 70 -4.35 -25.52 -2.95
C ARG A 70 -2.88 -25.57 -2.51
N ASN A 71 -1.99 -24.97 -3.29
CA ASN A 71 -0.56 -24.90 -3.06
C ASN A 71 -0.02 -23.46 -2.96
N MET A 72 -0.90 -22.47 -3.04
CA MET A 72 -0.58 -21.05 -3.01
C MET A 72 -1.02 -20.43 -1.69
N LEU A 73 -0.14 -19.64 -1.09
CA LEU A 73 -0.42 -18.81 0.08
C LEU A 73 -0.09 -17.35 -0.25
N GLN A 74 -0.99 -16.44 0.11
CA GLN A 74 -0.80 -15.01 -0.04
C GLN A 74 -0.80 -14.32 1.33
N TYR A 75 0.27 -13.63 1.65
CA TYR A 75 0.44 -12.87 2.88
C TYR A 75 0.54 -11.38 2.61
N GLN A 76 -0.08 -10.58 3.47
CA GLN A 76 0.12 -9.14 3.55
C GLN A 76 1.06 -8.82 4.71
N LEU A 77 2.13 -8.07 4.45
CA LEU A 77 3.10 -7.62 5.43
C LEU A 77 3.03 -6.10 5.54
N PRO A 78 2.93 -5.54 6.75
CA PRO A 78 2.92 -4.10 6.94
C PRO A 78 4.22 -3.44 6.44
N SER A 79 4.12 -2.18 6.02
CA SER A 79 5.21 -1.39 5.40
C SER A 79 6.45 -1.16 6.28
N SER A 80 6.43 -1.53 7.57
CA SER A 80 7.51 -1.24 8.51
C SER A 80 7.96 -2.47 9.31
N PRO A 81 9.27 -2.70 9.53
CA PRO A 81 10.47 -2.18 8.86
C PRO A 81 11.10 -3.24 7.92
N SER A 82 10.31 -4.14 7.35
CA SER A 82 10.88 -5.22 6.54
C SER A 82 11.35 -4.68 5.18
N SER A 83 12.67 -4.53 5.02
CA SER A 83 13.29 -4.24 3.73
C SER A 83 12.95 -5.34 2.73
N LEU A 84 12.66 -4.96 1.48
CA LEU A 84 12.44 -5.90 0.38
C LEU A 84 13.61 -6.89 0.26
N ALA A 85 14.86 -6.42 0.41
CA ALA A 85 16.05 -7.28 0.44
C ALA A 85 16.00 -8.33 1.56
N ARG A 86 15.48 -7.96 2.74
CA ARG A 86 15.33 -8.89 3.88
C ARG A 86 14.29 -9.97 3.58
N ILE A 87 13.15 -9.58 3.00
CA ILE A 87 12.10 -10.53 2.59
C ILE A 87 12.65 -11.55 1.60
N PHE A 88 13.28 -11.07 0.52
CA PHE A 88 13.88 -11.95 -0.50
C PHE A 88 14.97 -12.85 0.08
N SER A 89 15.81 -12.34 0.98
CA SER A 89 16.85 -13.12 1.66
C SER A 89 16.27 -14.26 2.50
N ILE A 90 15.26 -13.97 3.32
CA ILE A 90 14.59 -14.95 4.18
C ILE A 90 13.93 -16.06 3.33
N LEU A 91 13.20 -15.68 2.27
CA LEU A 91 12.52 -16.65 1.39
C LEU A 91 13.53 -17.52 0.63
N SER A 92 14.57 -16.91 0.05
CA SER A 92 15.61 -17.62 -0.70
C SER A 92 16.34 -18.66 0.17
N GLN A 93 16.75 -18.29 1.39
CA GLN A 93 17.44 -19.18 2.31
C GLN A 93 16.60 -20.40 2.74
N ASN A 94 15.26 -20.25 2.75
CA ASN A 94 14.34 -21.29 3.21
C ASN A 94 13.63 -22.02 2.05
N LYS A 95 13.90 -21.64 0.79
CA LYS A 95 13.24 -22.18 -0.41
C LYS A 95 13.27 -23.71 -0.46
N LYS A 96 14.47 -24.30 -0.32
CA LYS A 96 14.66 -25.76 -0.38
C LYS A 96 14.02 -26.49 0.81
N ARG A 97 14.17 -25.94 2.02
CA ARG A 97 13.67 -26.51 3.27
C ARG A 97 12.15 -26.58 3.32
N LEU A 98 11.48 -25.61 2.71
CA LEU A 98 10.02 -25.47 2.70
C LEU A 98 9.37 -25.95 1.41
N HIS A 99 10.14 -26.54 0.48
CA HIS A 99 9.66 -26.97 -0.84
C HIS A 99 8.92 -25.87 -1.62
N ILE A 100 9.40 -24.62 -1.52
CA ILE A 100 8.85 -23.49 -2.27
C ILE A 100 9.27 -23.63 -3.74
N GLU A 101 8.29 -23.73 -4.64
CA GLU A 101 8.49 -23.78 -6.08
C GLU A 101 8.92 -22.39 -6.60
N ASP A 102 8.12 -21.37 -6.28
CA ASP A 102 8.39 -19.97 -6.54
C ASP A 102 7.71 -19.07 -5.51
N TYR A 103 8.11 -17.81 -5.54
CA TYR A 103 7.52 -16.76 -4.73
C TYR A 103 7.62 -15.41 -5.44
N SER A 104 6.68 -14.53 -5.15
CA SER A 104 6.69 -13.14 -5.59
C SER A 104 6.50 -12.22 -4.39
N VAL A 105 7.05 -11.02 -4.50
CA VAL A 105 6.89 -9.94 -3.50
C VAL A 105 6.53 -8.68 -4.28
N SER A 106 5.38 -8.09 -3.98
CA SER A 106 4.90 -6.88 -4.63
C SER A 106 4.51 -5.84 -3.58
N GLN A 107 4.83 -4.57 -3.83
CA GLN A 107 4.32 -3.48 -2.99
C GLN A 107 2.88 -3.14 -3.37
N THR A 108 2.09 -2.67 -2.40
CA THR A 108 0.79 -2.04 -2.68
C THR A 108 0.92 -0.99 -3.80
N THR A 109 0.03 -1.04 -4.78
CA THR A 109 0.05 -0.11 -5.92
C THR A 109 -0.58 1.22 -5.54
N LEU A 110 -0.29 2.28 -6.32
CA LEU A 110 -0.93 3.57 -6.09
C LEU A 110 -2.45 3.46 -6.31
N ASP A 111 -2.87 2.67 -7.31
CA ASP A 111 -4.27 2.36 -7.56
C ASP A 111 -4.95 1.75 -6.33
N GLN A 112 -4.29 0.82 -5.63
CA GLN A 112 -4.83 0.24 -4.39
C GLN A 112 -4.90 1.28 -3.25
N VAL A 113 -3.90 2.14 -3.12
CA VAL A 113 -3.94 3.27 -2.16
C VAL A 113 -5.14 4.16 -2.45
N PHE A 114 -5.38 4.50 -3.72
CA PHE A 114 -6.52 5.31 -4.14
C PHE A 114 -7.86 4.63 -3.87
N VAL A 115 -8.00 3.35 -4.22
CA VAL A 115 -9.21 2.58 -3.90
C VAL A 115 -9.49 2.58 -2.40
N ASN A 116 -8.45 2.53 -1.57
CA ASN A 116 -8.62 2.61 -0.12
C ASN A 116 -9.18 3.97 0.33
N PHE A 117 -8.68 5.08 -0.23
CA PHE A 117 -9.23 6.41 0.02
C PHE A 117 -10.65 6.60 -0.54
N ALA A 118 -10.98 5.97 -1.68
CA ALA A 118 -12.30 6.05 -2.27
C ALA A 118 -13.38 5.39 -1.40
N LYS A 119 -13.02 4.38 -0.59
CA LYS A 119 -13.95 3.78 0.38
C LYS A 119 -14.38 4.75 1.49
N ASP A 120 -13.58 5.77 1.76
CA ASP A 120 -13.89 6.83 2.73
C ASP A 120 -14.78 7.93 2.13
N GLN A 121 -15.13 7.84 0.84
CA GLN A 121 -16.13 8.74 0.25
C GLN A 121 -17.50 8.43 0.85
N SER A 122 -18.15 9.47 1.36
CA SER A 122 -19.49 9.41 1.94
C SER A 122 -20.45 10.16 1.04
N ASP A 123 -21.59 9.58 0.69
CA ASP A 123 -22.63 10.22 -0.14
C ASP A 123 -23.29 11.45 0.54
N ASP A 124 -23.02 11.67 1.83
CA ASP A 124 -23.62 12.75 2.63
C ASP A 124 -23.16 14.18 2.25
N ASP A 125 -22.20 14.34 1.34
CA ASP A 125 -21.74 15.68 0.93
C ASP A 125 -22.61 16.33 -0.17
N HIS A 126 -23.64 15.62 -0.66
CA HIS A 126 -24.56 16.16 -1.68
C HIS A 126 -25.51 17.27 -1.19
N THR A 127 -25.41 17.75 0.06
CA THR A 127 -26.36 18.75 0.60
C THR A 127 -25.75 20.04 1.16
N LYS A 128 -24.45 20.32 0.97
CA LYS A 128 -23.86 21.60 1.46
C LYS A 128 -23.24 22.52 0.41
N ASP A 129 -23.28 22.16 -0.88
CA ASP A 129 -22.68 22.97 -1.96
C ASP A 129 -23.65 23.91 -2.71
N LEU A 130 -24.89 24.10 -2.22
CA LEU A 130 -25.86 25.03 -2.84
C LEU A 130 -25.98 26.39 -2.13
N SER A 131 -25.10 26.70 -1.17
CA SER A 131 -25.10 28.02 -0.51
C SER A 131 -23.71 28.61 -0.24
N LEU A 132 -22.76 28.40 -1.16
CA LEU A 132 -21.59 29.26 -1.25
C LEU A 132 -21.67 30.10 -2.53
N HIS A 133 -21.78 31.40 -2.29
CA HIS A 133 -21.96 32.43 -3.30
C HIS A 133 -20.93 32.30 -4.42
N LYS A 134 -21.44 32.37 -5.65
CA LYS A 134 -20.82 32.90 -6.87
C LYS A 134 -19.64 33.83 -6.55
N ASN A 135 -18.41 33.29 -6.54
CA ASN A 135 -17.09 33.92 -6.77
C ASN A 135 -15.93 33.22 -6.04
N GLN A 136 -15.65 31.93 -6.28
CA GLN A 136 -14.30 31.38 -6.06
C GLN A 136 -14.13 29.98 -6.67
N THR A 137 -13.66 29.93 -7.92
CA THR A 137 -12.99 28.73 -8.50
C THR A 137 -11.50 28.71 -8.18
N VAL A 138 -11.07 29.47 -7.17
CA VAL A 138 -9.66 29.58 -6.78
C VAL A 138 -9.45 28.66 -5.60
N VAL A 139 -8.78 27.54 -5.83
CA VAL A 139 -8.20 26.72 -4.76
C VAL A 139 -7.34 27.67 -3.92
N ASP A 140 -7.70 27.89 -2.65
CA ASP A 140 -6.99 28.84 -1.80
C ASP A 140 -5.54 28.39 -1.61
N VAL A 141 -4.63 29.10 -2.28
CA VAL A 141 -3.20 28.82 -2.28
C VAL A 141 -2.65 28.85 -0.86
N ALA A 142 -3.25 29.64 0.05
CA ALA A 142 -2.84 29.71 1.44
C ALA A 142 -3.01 28.36 2.17
N VAL A 143 -4.13 27.66 1.91
CA VAL A 143 -4.42 26.31 2.45
C VAL A 143 -3.51 25.26 1.84
N LEU A 144 -3.14 25.41 0.56
CA LEU A 144 -2.11 24.59 -0.05
C LEU A 144 -0.74 24.83 0.59
N THR A 145 -0.34 26.09 0.85
CA THR A 145 0.95 26.39 1.50
C THR A 145 1.06 25.83 2.90
N SER A 146 -0.02 25.89 3.71
CA SER A 146 0.02 25.32 5.06
C SER A 146 0.14 23.78 5.03
N PHE A 147 -0.53 23.12 4.09
CA PHE A 147 -0.37 21.67 3.86
C PHE A 147 1.01 21.31 3.33
N LEU A 148 1.57 22.14 2.44
CA LEU A 148 2.93 22.00 1.89
C LEU A 148 4.04 22.26 2.93
N GLN A 149 3.73 22.97 4.03
CA GLN A 149 4.67 23.32 5.10
C GLN A 149 4.62 22.38 6.32
N ASP A 150 3.74 21.38 6.32
CA ASP A 150 3.63 20.46 7.46
C ASP A 150 4.87 19.54 7.53
N GLU A 151 5.68 19.70 8.58
CA GLU A 151 6.91 18.93 8.83
C GLU A 151 6.65 17.42 9.00
N LYS A 152 5.41 17.01 9.33
CA LYS A 152 4.98 15.58 9.30
C LYS A 152 4.88 14.99 7.89
N MET A 153 5.17 15.80 6.87
CA MET A 153 5.06 15.48 5.45
C MET A 153 6.42 15.48 4.74
N LYS A 154 7.51 15.76 5.46
CA LYS A 154 8.87 15.60 4.93
C LYS A 154 9.10 14.16 4.52
N GLU A 155 9.55 13.99 3.28
CA GLU A 155 9.99 12.69 2.77
C GLU A 155 11.09 12.15 3.68
N SER A 156 10.95 10.90 4.16
CA SER A 156 12.07 10.21 4.78
C SER A 156 13.18 10.15 3.74
N CYS A 157 14.30 10.83 4.03
CA CYS A 157 15.53 10.63 3.27
C CYS A 157 15.93 9.16 3.41
N VAL A 158 16.19 8.53 2.26
CA VAL A 158 16.83 7.20 2.19
C VAL A 158 18.26 7.31 2.67
#